data_AF-A0AAN9FM96-F1
#
_entry.id   AF-A0AAN9FM96-F1
#
_cell.length_a   1.000
_cell.length_b   1.000
_cell.length_c   1.000
_cell.angle_alpha   90.00
_cell.angle_beta   90.00
_cell.angle_gamma   90.00
#
_symmetry.space_group_name_H-M   'P 1'
#
loop_
_entity.id
_entity.type
_entity.pdbx_description
1 polymer ?
#
loop_
_entity_poly.entity_id
_entity_poly.type
_entity_poly.pdbx_seq_one_letter_code
_entity_poly.pdbx_strand_id
1 'polypeptide(L)'
;MDKDKKNHVAHCLVLAYPAQGHINPMLQFSKRLVHRGVKITLVSTVSIWNVIGNLNLNSSIEVESISDGYDNGGLAAAESLEIYKDTFWRVGPQTLAELLDKLASTCNPVDCVIYDAFLPWALDVAKKFGILGAVYFTQPCSVQNIYFHAYQKYIELPLSQAEYLLPGLPKLSASELPSFLYKYGSFPGYFDIVVNQFSNIDKVDWILANTFYELEKEVVDWLVKIWPLKTIGPTVPSMFLDKRLQDDKDYGVSIHNQNIEACINWLNDKPKRSVVYVSFGSMAGLSEEQTEEVGWGLRDSGRYFIWVVRAIDQGKLSREFVDTLDKGLIVTWCPQLQVLTHEAVACFVTHCGWNSTLEALSLGVPMIAMPQWTDQITNAKHIMDVWQVGLKAVADEKEIVRRETIKHCINEIMETEKGNEIKKNVIKWMNLAKNSIDEGGSSDKNIAEFVAKLS
;
A
#
# COMPACT_ATOMS: atom_id res chain seq x y z
N MET A 1 -9.40 -48.15 -16.95
CA MET A 1 -8.99 -47.19 -18.00
C MET A 1 -8.78 -45.85 -17.31
N ASP A 2 -7.61 -45.67 -16.70
CA ASP A 2 -7.11 -44.36 -16.31
C ASP A 2 -6.59 -43.69 -17.60
N LYS A 3 -7.38 -42.76 -18.15
CA LYS A 3 -6.91 -41.81 -19.15
C LYS A 3 -7.49 -40.44 -18.81
N ASP A 4 -6.57 -39.50 -18.67
CA ASP A 4 -6.76 -38.05 -18.62
C ASP A 4 -7.30 -37.42 -17.33
N LYS A 5 -6.59 -37.62 -16.21
CA LYS A 5 -6.41 -36.48 -15.30
C LYS A 5 -5.51 -35.48 -16.02
N LYS A 6 -6.09 -34.58 -16.83
CA LYS A 6 -5.41 -33.34 -17.19
C LYS A 6 -4.92 -32.73 -15.88
N ASN A 7 -3.64 -32.36 -15.80
CA ASN A 7 -3.12 -31.56 -14.70
C ASN A 7 -3.87 -30.23 -14.71
N HIS A 8 -4.98 -30.14 -13.96
CA HIS A 8 -5.73 -28.91 -13.79
C HIS A 8 -4.80 -27.90 -13.13
N VAL A 9 -4.61 -26.77 -13.79
CA VAL A 9 -3.83 -25.66 -13.28
C VAL A 9 -4.84 -24.65 -12.75
N ALA A 10 -4.85 -24.46 -11.43
CA ALA A 10 -5.71 -23.47 -10.80
C ALA A 10 -5.48 -22.09 -11.44
N HIS A 11 -6.57 -21.38 -11.72
CA HIS A 11 -6.55 -20.07 -12.37
C HIS A 11 -7.23 -19.01 -11.49
N CYS A 12 -6.46 -18.01 -11.08
CA CYS A 12 -7.00 -16.83 -10.39
C CYS A 12 -7.07 -15.62 -11.33
N LEU A 13 -8.24 -14.98 -11.36
CA LEU A 13 -8.40 -13.64 -11.89
C LEU A 13 -8.16 -12.64 -10.75
N VAL A 14 -7.23 -11.71 -10.92
CA VAL A 14 -6.83 -10.73 -9.90
C VAL A 14 -7.30 -9.34 -10.31
N LEU A 15 -8.40 -8.86 -9.75
CA LEU A 15 -9.00 -7.56 -10.06
C LEU A 15 -8.51 -6.48 -9.10
N ALA A 16 -7.63 -5.59 -9.56
CA ALA A 16 -7.10 -4.49 -8.78
C ALA A 16 -7.96 -3.22 -8.89
N TYR A 17 -8.08 -2.46 -7.80
CA TYR A 17 -8.61 -1.10 -7.86
C TYR A 17 -7.67 -0.23 -8.72
N PRO A 18 -8.18 0.69 -9.57
CA PRO A 18 -7.39 1.41 -10.57
C PRO A 18 -6.51 2.53 -9.97
N ALA A 19 -5.62 2.15 -9.06
CA ALA A 19 -4.62 3.01 -8.46
C ALA A 19 -3.32 2.22 -8.24
N GLN A 20 -2.17 2.84 -8.50
CA GLN A 20 -0.87 2.16 -8.40
C GLN A 20 -0.62 1.55 -7.02
N GLY A 21 -1.06 2.20 -5.94
CA GLY A 21 -0.95 1.67 -4.58
C GLY A 21 -1.74 0.38 -4.32
N HIS A 22 -2.69 0.04 -5.19
CA HIS A 22 -3.49 -1.18 -5.12
C HIS A 22 -2.99 -2.24 -6.10
N ILE A 23 -2.64 -1.83 -7.31
CA ILE A 23 -2.12 -2.72 -8.37
C ILE A 23 -0.79 -3.36 -7.96
N ASN A 24 0.16 -2.56 -7.43
CA ASN A 24 1.49 -3.04 -7.09
C ASN A 24 1.48 -4.21 -6.08
N PRO A 25 0.83 -4.12 -4.91
CA PRO A 25 0.80 -5.24 -3.97
C PRO A 25 0.10 -6.48 -4.53
N MET A 26 -1.00 -6.31 -5.28
CA MET A 26 -1.73 -7.43 -5.89
C MET A 26 -0.94 -8.12 -7.01
N LEU A 27 -0.17 -7.36 -7.81
CA LEU A 27 0.78 -7.90 -8.78
C LEU A 27 1.90 -8.69 -8.09
N GLN A 28 2.44 -8.16 -6.98
CA GLN A 28 3.48 -8.87 -6.22
C GLN A 28 2.96 -10.17 -5.62
N PHE A 29 1.74 -10.17 -5.10
CA PHE A 29 1.07 -11.40 -4.69
C PHE A 29 0.86 -12.37 -5.85
N SER A 30 0.45 -11.86 -7.02
CA SER A 30 0.29 -12.65 -8.25
C SER A 30 1.57 -13.37 -8.65
N LYS A 31 2.73 -12.71 -8.60
CA LYS A 31 4.04 -13.33 -8.87
C LYS A 31 4.32 -14.51 -7.93
N ARG A 32 3.89 -14.43 -6.66
CA ARG A 32 4.01 -15.54 -5.69
C ARG A 32 3.10 -16.71 -6.04
N LEU A 33 1.89 -16.44 -6.48
CA LEU A 33 0.95 -17.48 -6.93
C LEU A 33 1.47 -18.18 -8.19
N VAL A 34 2.00 -17.44 -9.16
CA VAL A 34 2.66 -18.00 -10.36
C VAL A 34 3.82 -18.92 -9.98
N HIS A 35 4.67 -18.51 -9.04
CA HIS A 35 5.77 -19.35 -8.55
C HIS A 35 5.29 -20.67 -7.91
N ARG A 36 4.05 -20.70 -7.41
CA ARG A 36 3.40 -21.89 -6.86
C ARG A 36 2.56 -22.65 -7.89
N GLY A 37 2.67 -22.31 -9.17
CA GLY A 37 2.02 -23.01 -10.28
C GLY A 37 0.59 -22.58 -10.56
N VAL A 38 0.13 -21.44 -10.03
CA VAL A 38 -1.20 -20.89 -10.32
C VAL A 38 -1.14 -20.03 -11.59
N LYS A 39 -2.08 -20.24 -12.52
CA LYS A 39 -2.28 -19.33 -13.66
C LYS A 39 -2.89 -18.03 -13.15
N ILE A 40 -2.37 -16.88 -13.58
CA ILE A 40 -2.91 -15.57 -13.21
C ILE A 40 -3.34 -14.76 -14.43
N THR A 41 -4.55 -14.19 -14.36
CA THR A 41 -4.98 -13.07 -15.20
C THR A 41 -5.14 -11.83 -14.30
N LEU A 42 -4.24 -10.86 -14.45
CA LEU A 42 -4.32 -9.56 -13.77
C LEU A 42 -5.27 -8.64 -14.53
N VAL A 43 -6.22 -8.06 -13.81
CA VAL A 43 -7.27 -7.21 -14.35
C VAL A 43 -7.24 -5.86 -13.67
N SER A 44 -7.33 -4.80 -14.48
CA SER A 44 -7.59 -3.43 -14.04
C SER A 44 -8.49 -2.75 -15.09
N THR A 45 -8.69 -1.45 -14.95
CA THR A 45 -9.52 -0.69 -15.90
C THR A 45 -8.78 -0.46 -17.23
N VAL A 46 -9.54 -0.31 -18.31
CA VAL A 46 -9.00 0.09 -19.63
C VAL A 46 -8.16 1.37 -19.51
N SER A 47 -8.67 2.35 -18.75
CA SER A 47 -8.00 3.63 -18.51
C SER A 47 -6.59 3.48 -17.91
N ILE A 48 -6.41 2.51 -17.00
CA ILE A 48 -5.10 2.23 -16.38
C ILE A 48 -4.13 1.60 -17.37
N TRP A 49 -4.56 0.62 -18.17
CA TRP A 49 -3.67 -0.01 -19.15
C TRP A 49 -3.30 0.91 -20.31
N ASN A 50 -4.17 1.86 -20.66
CA ASN A 50 -3.84 2.93 -21.60
C ASN A 50 -2.68 3.82 -21.10
N VAL A 51 -2.61 4.07 -19.78
CA VAL A 51 -1.54 4.88 -19.16
C VAL A 51 -0.25 4.09 -19.01
N ILE A 52 -0.34 2.83 -18.57
CA ILE A 52 0.83 2.01 -18.27
C ILE A 52 1.49 1.47 -19.57
N GLY A 53 0.75 1.40 -20.67
CA GLY A 53 1.21 0.79 -21.92
C GLY A 53 1.36 -0.73 -21.81
N ASN A 54 1.71 -1.40 -22.92
CA ASN A 54 2.01 -2.84 -22.92
C ASN A 54 3.17 -3.10 -21.95
N LEU A 55 2.84 -3.47 -20.72
CA LEU A 55 3.81 -3.91 -19.75
C LEU A 55 4.61 -5.07 -20.34
N ASN A 56 5.92 -5.03 -20.19
CA ASN A 56 6.71 -6.25 -20.16
C ASN A 56 6.49 -6.95 -18.81
N LEU A 57 5.23 -7.24 -18.46
CA LEU A 57 4.96 -8.25 -17.43
C LEU A 57 5.58 -9.54 -17.95
N ASN A 58 6.35 -10.21 -17.10
CA ASN A 58 6.88 -11.54 -17.42
C ASN A 58 5.75 -12.38 -18.04
N SER A 59 6.07 -13.15 -19.08
CA SER A 59 5.12 -13.90 -19.92
C SER A 59 4.18 -14.87 -19.17
N SER A 60 4.34 -15.00 -17.86
CA SER A 60 3.56 -15.88 -16.98
C SER A 60 2.31 -15.23 -16.36
N ILE A 61 2.14 -13.90 -16.45
CA ILE A 61 0.92 -13.20 -15.99
C ILE A 61 0.19 -12.64 -17.22
N GLU A 62 -1.02 -13.13 -17.46
CA GLU A 62 -1.90 -12.58 -18.49
C GLU A 62 -2.53 -11.27 -18.00
N VAL A 63 -2.75 -10.32 -18.90
CA VAL A 63 -3.40 -9.03 -18.58
C VAL A 63 -4.68 -8.91 -19.37
N GLU A 64 -5.76 -8.56 -18.68
CA GLU A 64 -7.05 -8.23 -19.28
C GLU A 64 -7.58 -6.92 -18.66
N SER A 65 -8.61 -6.34 -19.27
CA SER A 65 -9.26 -5.13 -18.76
C SER A 65 -10.76 -5.30 -18.59
N ILE A 66 -11.30 -4.47 -17.71
CA ILE A 66 -12.73 -4.15 -17.63
C ILE A 66 -12.94 -2.65 -17.83
N SER A 67 -14.16 -2.24 -18.17
CA SER A 67 -14.47 -0.82 -18.28
C SER A 67 -14.87 -0.23 -16.93
N ASP A 68 -14.38 0.97 -16.63
CA ASP A 68 -14.89 1.81 -15.53
C ASP A 68 -15.97 2.82 -15.99
N GLY A 69 -16.35 2.77 -17.27
CA GLY A 69 -17.20 3.76 -17.92
C GLY A 69 -16.47 5.05 -18.31
N TYR A 70 -15.16 5.15 -18.03
CA TYR A 70 -14.28 6.29 -18.30
C TYR A 70 -12.97 5.84 -18.97
N ASP A 71 -13.03 4.91 -19.92
CA ASP A 71 -11.86 4.25 -20.52
C ASP A 71 -10.79 5.19 -21.11
N ASN A 72 -11.17 6.41 -21.47
CA ASN A 72 -10.27 7.42 -22.07
C ASN A 72 -9.57 8.36 -21.06
N GLY A 73 -9.80 8.20 -19.75
CA GLY A 73 -9.14 9.06 -18.75
C GLY A 73 -9.38 8.71 -17.29
N GLY A 74 -10.09 7.61 -17.01
CA GLY A 74 -10.40 7.13 -15.66
C GLY A 74 -11.05 8.19 -14.80
N LEU A 75 -10.69 8.20 -13.52
CA LEU A 75 -11.21 9.17 -12.54
C LEU A 75 -10.99 10.63 -12.97
N ALA A 76 -9.89 10.95 -13.66
CA ALA A 76 -9.59 12.33 -14.08
C ALA A 76 -10.55 12.85 -15.18
N ALA A 77 -11.23 11.94 -15.89
CA ALA A 77 -12.26 12.30 -16.87
C ALA A 77 -13.67 12.42 -16.27
N ALA A 78 -13.85 12.07 -15.00
CA ALA A 78 -15.13 12.19 -14.30
C ALA A 78 -15.29 13.57 -13.64
N GLU A 79 -16.54 14.02 -13.50
CA GLU A 79 -16.87 15.29 -12.85
C GLU A 79 -16.56 15.29 -11.34
N SER A 80 -16.73 14.13 -10.69
CA SER A 80 -16.39 13.92 -9.29
C SER A 80 -16.08 12.45 -9.01
N LEU A 81 -15.51 12.18 -7.83
CA LEU A 81 -15.26 10.81 -7.36
C LEU A 81 -16.57 10.02 -7.21
N GLU A 82 -17.64 10.65 -6.74
CA GLU A 82 -18.95 10.03 -6.56
C GLU A 82 -19.53 9.58 -7.90
N ILE A 83 -19.49 10.46 -8.91
CA ILE A 83 -19.99 10.15 -10.25
C ILE A 83 -19.14 9.05 -10.90
N TYR A 84 -17.81 9.10 -10.72
CA TYR A 84 -16.91 8.03 -11.16
C TYR A 84 -17.29 6.69 -10.51
N LYS A 85 -17.41 6.66 -9.17
CA LYS A 85 -17.75 5.46 -8.41
C LYS A 85 -19.08 4.87 -8.86
N ASP A 86 -20.13 5.67 -8.94
CA ASP A 86 -21.48 5.20 -9.30
C ASP A 86 -21.50 4.64 -10.73
N THR A 87 -20.77 5.27 -11.66
CA THR A 87 -20.63 4.78 -13.03
C THR A 87 -19.86 3.48 -13.07
N PHE A 88 -18.72 3.41 -12.38
CA PHE A 88 -17.90 2.20 -12.33
C PHE A 88 -18.67 1.04 -11.66
N TRP A 89 -19.47 1.30 -10.62
CA TRP A 89 -20.27 0.26 -9.96
C TRP A 89 -21.44 -0.23 -10.82
N ARG A 90 -21.84 0.53 -11.84
CA ARG A 90 -22.83 0.11 -12.82
C ARG A 90 -22.20 -0.67 -13.98
N VAL A 91 -21.04 -0.24 -14.47
CA VAL A 91 -20.37 -0.78 -15.68
C VAL A 91 -19.42 -1.93 -15.37
N GLY A 92 -18.64 -1.81 -14.29
CA GLY A 92 -17.64 -2.78 -13.85
C GLY A 92 -18.22 -4.19 -13.68
N PRO A 93 -19.35 -4.39 -12.98
CA PRO A 93 -19.93 -5.73 -12.83
C PRO A 93 -20.32 -6.39 -14.16
N GLN A 94 -20.79 -5.61 -15.13
CA GLN A 94 -21.21 -6.11 -16.44
C GLN A 94 -19.99 -6.57 -17.25
N THR A 95 -18.98 -5.72 -17.31
CA THR A 95 -17.75 -6.01 -18.07
C THR A 95 -16.87 -7.08 -17.41
N LEU A 96 -16.90 -7.20 -16.08
CA LEU A 96 -16.29 -8.34 -15.39
C LEU A 96 -17.00 -9.65 -15.70
N ALA A 97 -18.35 -9.65 -15.75
CA ALA A 97 -19.11 -10.84 -16.12
C ALA A 97 -18.80 -11.29 -17.56
N GLU A 98 -18.75 -10.35 -18.50
CA GLU A 98 -18.36 -10.61 -19.89
C GLU A 98 -16.94 -11.21 -19.99
N LEU A 99 -16.00 -10.69 -19.19
CA LEU A 99 -14.65 -11.23 -19.11
C LEU A 99 -14.61 -12.66 -18.54
N LEU A 100 -15.40 -12.94 -17.50
CA LEU A 100 -15.50 -14.29 -16.93
C LEU A 100 -16.12 -15.28 -17.93
N ASP A 101 -17.16 -14.89 -18.66
CA ASP A 101 -17.74 -15.70 -19.74
C ASP A 101 -16.72 -16.01 -20.85
N LYS A 102 -15.94 -14.99 -21.27
CA LYS A 102 -14.83 -15.17 -22.22
C LYS A 102 -13.81 -16.18 -21.70
N LEU A 103 -13.40 -16.07 -20.43
CA LEU A 103 -12.38 -16.93 -19.83
C LEU A 103 -12.88 -18.34 -19.52
N ALA A 104 -14.18 -18.52 -19.28
CA ALA A 104 -14.81 -19.83 -19.05
C ALA A 104 -14.69 -20.76 -20.26
N SER A 105 -14.54 -20.20 -21.46
CA SER A 105 -14.35 -20.96 -22.71
C SER A 105 -12.90 -21.40 -22.96
N THR A 106 -11.96 -21.07 -22.06
CA THR A 106 -10.55 -21.43 -22.20
C THR A 106 -10.22 -22.80 -21.59
N CYS A 107 -9.00 -23.29 -21.79
CA CYS A 107 -8.57 -24.57 -21.21
C CYS A 107 -8.44 -24.56 -19.68
N ASN A 108 -8.37 -23.36 -19.07
CA ASN A 108 -8.26 -23.16 -17.62
C ASN A 108 -9.29 -22.09 -17.24
N PRO A 109 -10.56 -22.45 -16.98
CA PRO A 109 -11.56 -21.50 -16.49
C PRO A 109 -11.12 -20.90 -15.15
N VAL A 110 -11.67 -19.74 -14.78
CA VAL A 110 -11.30 -19.06 -13.53
C VAL A 110 -11.88 -19.82 -12.33
N ASP A 111 -11.03 -20.23 -11.40
CA ASP A 111 -11.40 -20.94 -10.16
C ASP A 111 -11.61 -19.98 -8.99
N CYS A 112 -10.91 -18.83 -8.99
CA CYS A 112 -11.05 -17.80 -7.97
C CYS A 112 -10.91 -16.38 -8.54
N VAL A 113 -11.78 -15.48 -8.10
CA VAL A 113 -11.64 -14.03 -8.30
C VAL A 113 -11.04 -13.44 -7.02
N ILE A 114 -9.80 -12.97 -7.12
CA ILE A 114 -9.12 -12.19 -6.08
C ILE A 114 -9.36 -10.73 -6.38
N TYR A 115 -10.12 -10.01 -5.56
CA TYR A 115 -10.50 -8.62 -5.85
C TYR A 115 -10.04 -7.68 -4.75
N ASP A 116 -9.65 -6.47 -5.12
CA ASP A 116 -9.39 -5.41 -4.16
C ASP A 116 -10.66 -5.11 -3.35
N ALA A 117 -10.53 -5.00 -2.02
CA ALA A 117 -11.67 -4.78 -1.14
C ALA A 117 -12.53 -3.55 -1.49
N PHE A 118 -11.94 -2.55 -2.16
CA PHE A 118 -12.70 -1.39 -2.62
C PHE A 118 -13.72 -1.72 -3.71
N LEU A 119 -13.73 -2.94 -4.27
CA LEU A 119 -14.64 -3.39 -5.32
C LEU A 119 -15.55 -4.54 -4.83
N PRO A 120 -16.37 -4.37 -3.78
CA PRO A 120 -17.15 -5.46 -3.18
C PRO A 120 -18.11 -6.15 -4.18
N TRP A 121 -18.57 -5.43 -5.22
CA TRP A 121 -19.41 -5.99 -6.27
C TRP A 121 -18.74 -7.14 -7.05
N ALA A 122 -17.40 -7.23 -7.06
CA ALA A 122 -16.68 -8.30 -7.74
C ALA A 122 -17.00 -9.68 -7.14
N LEU A 123 -17.23 -9.73 -5.82
CA LEU A 123 -17.69 -10.96 -5.15
C LEU A 123 -19.06 -11.39 -5.66
N ASP A 124 -20.01 -10.45 -5.78
CA ASP A 124 -21.35 -10.77 -6.25
C ASP A 124 -21.34 -11.29 -7.68
N VAL A 125 -20.44 -10.77 -8.52
CA VAL A 125 -20.22 -11.31 -9.88
C VAL A 125 -19.63 -12.72 -9.81
N ALA A 126 -18.53 -12.93 -9.06
CA ALA A 126 -17.89 -14.24 -8.94
C ALA A 126 -18.88 -15.33 -8.47
N LYS A 127 -19.72 -15.02 -7.48
CA LYS A 127 -20.73 -15.94 -6.94
C LYS A 127 -21.82 -16.30 -7.95
N LYS A 128 -22.20 -15.40 -8.86
CA LYS A 128 -23.15 -15.72 -9.96
C LYS A 128 -22.59 -16.78 -10.92
N PHE A 129 -21.27 -16.83 -11.06
CA PHE A 129 -20.57 -17.82 -11.87
C PHE A 129 -20.18 -19.08 -11.09
N GLY A 130 -20.50 -19.16 -9.79
CA GLY A 130 -20.08 -20.27 -8.93
C GLY A 130 -18.57 -20.31 -8.66
N ILE A 131 -17.87 -19.17 -8.83
CA ILE A 131 -16.43 -19.03 -8.66
C ILE A 131 -16.12 -18.61 -7.22
N LEU A 132 -14.99 -19.07 -6.67
CA LEU A 132 -14.52 -18.63 -5.36
C LEU A 132 -14.21 -17.13 -5.38
N GLY A 133 -14.52 -16.43 -4.29
CA GLY A 133 -14.18 -15.03 -4.10
C GLY A 133 -13.17 -14.87 -2.96
N ALA A 134 -12.08 -14.18 -3.24
CA ALA A 134 -11.09 -13.78 -2.25
C ALA A 134 -10.97 -12.26 -2.23
N VAL A 135 -11.25 -11.65 -1.09
CA VAL A 135 -11.04 -10.20 -0.94
C VAL A 135 -9.58 -9.94 -0.57
N TYR A 136 -8.99 -8.91 -1.16
CA TYR A 136 -7.62 -8.49 -0.92
C TYR A 136 -7.59 -7.15 -0.17
N PHE A 137 -7.02 -7.15 1.04
CA PHE A 137 -6.82 -5.93 1.82
C PHE A 137 -5.46 -5.29 1.49
N THR A 138 -5.54 -4.10 0.88
CA THR A 138 -4.39 -3.21 0.61
C THR A 138 -4.08 -2.23 1.75
N GLN A 139 -4.90 -2.24 2.80
CA GLN A 139 -4.72 -1.51 4.06
C GLN A 139 -4.40 -2.49 5.20
N PRO A 140 -3.77 -2.02 6.30
CA PRO A 140 -3.43 -2.89 7.43
C PRO A 140 -4.67 -3.46 8.10
N CYS A 141 -4.53 -4.64 8.73
CA CYS A 141 -5.62 -5.30 9.45
C CYS A 141 -6.18 -4.40 10.56
N SER A 142 -5.33 -3.60 11.19
CA SER A 142 -5.71 -2.64 12.22
C SER A 142 -6.71 -1.60 11.72
N VAL A 143 -6.48 -1.06 10.53
CA VAL A 143 -7.37 -0.08 9.91
C VAL A 143 -8.65 -0.73 9.39
N GLN A 144 -8.53 -1.93 8.82
CA GLN A 144 -9.70 -2.69 8.37
C GLN A 144 -10.64 -3.01 9.53
N ASN A 145 -10.10 -3.33 10.69
CA ASN A 145 -10.87 -3.53 11.90
C ASN A 145 -11.62 -2.26 12.34
N ILE A 146 -10.98 -1.08 12.26
CA ILE A 146 -11.62 0.20 12.57
C ILE A 146 -12.79 0.49 11.61
N TYR A 147 -12.56 0.38 10.30
CA TYR A 147 -13.61 0.62 9.31
C TYR A 147 -14.75 -0.40 9.43
N PHE A 148 -14.45 -1.66 9.76
CA PHE A 148 -15.48 -2.66 10.04
C PHE A 148 -16.35 -2.28 11.24
N HIS A 149 -15.77 -1.79 12.33
CA HIS A 149 -16.53 -1.32 13.49
C HIS A 149 -17.38 -0.08 13.15
N ALA A 150 -16.90 0.81 12.27
CA ALA A 150 -17.71 1.91 11.74
C ALA A 150 -18.87 1.40 10.86
N TYR A 151 -18.62 0.43 9.98
CA TYR A 151 -19.64 -0.21 9.13
C TYR A 151 -20.74 -0.88 9.98
N GLN A 152 -20.35 -1.62 11.01
CA GLN A 152 -21.28 -2.28 11.95
C GLN A 152 -21.96 -1.30 12.93
N LYS A 153 -21.62 0.01 12.85
CA LYS A 153 -22.12 1.06 13.75
C LYS A 153 -21.76 0.83 15.23
N TYR A 154 -20.67 0.11 15.49
CA TYR A 154 -20.07 0.03 16.83
C TYR A 154 -19.24 1.28 17.16
N ILE A 155 -18.83 2.02 16.14
CA ILE A 155 -18.31 3.40 16.26
C ILE A 155 -19.37 4.33 15.70
N GLU A 156 -19.89 5.23 16.54
CA GLU A 156 -20.82 6.28 16.11
C GLU A 156 -20.07 7.43 15.41
N LEU A 157 -20.65 7.93 14.32
CA LEU A 157 -20.13 9.06 13.55
C LEU A 157 -21.14 10.21 13.52
N PRO A 158 -20.72 11.48 13.71
CA PRO A 158 -19.35 11.92 13.98
C PRO A 158 -18.85 11.44 15.35
N LEU A 159 -17.53 11.27 15.46
CA LEU A 159 -16.88 10.80 16.68
C LEU A 159 -17.21 11.72 17.87
N SER A 160 -17.69 11.14 18.97
CA SER A 160 -18.10 11.87 20.18
C SER A 160 -17.18 11.63 21.38
N GLN A 161 -16.45 10.51 21.38
CA GLN A 161 -15.54 10.11 22.46
C GLN A 161 -14.12 10.62 22.18
N ALA A 162 -13.37 10.93 23.24
CA ALA A 162 -11.97 11.34 23.13
C ALA A 162 -11.03 10.16 22.82
N GLU A 163 -11.39 8.96 23.29
CA GLU A 163 -10.60 7.74 23.17
C GLU A 163 -11.50 6.57 22.74
N TYR A 164 -10.94 5.65 21.96
CA TYR A 164 -11.61 4.46 21.44
C TYR A 164 -10.81 3.21 21.81
N LEU A 165 -11.51 2.22 22.35
CA LEU A 165 -10.98 0.90 22.69
C LEU A 165 -11.64 -0.12 21.76
N LEU A 166 -10.88 -0.59 20.79
CA LEU A 166 -11.35 -1.55 19.80
C LEU A 166 -10.62 -2.89 19.99
N PRO A 167 -11.29 -4.04 19.77
CA PRO A 167 -10.68 -5.35 19.96
C PRO A 167 -9.40 -5.52 19.13
N GLY A 168 -8.33 -5.99 19.76
CA GLY A 168 -7.05 -6.25 19.10
C GLY A 168 -6.25 -5.00 18.70
N LEU A 169 -6.67 -3.81 19.13
CA LEU A 169 -5.98 -2.55 18.87
C LEU A 169 -5.49 -1.88 20.16
N PRO A 170 -4.39 -1.10 20.10
CA PRO A 170 -4.03 -0.22 21.20
C PRO A 170 -5.14 0.81 21.41
N LYS A 171 -5.12 1.46 22.57
CA LYS A 171 -5.98 2.62 22.81
C LYS A 171 -5.65 3.73 21.80
N LEU A 172 -6.67 4.21 21.09
CA LEU A 172 -6.55 5.26 20.09
C LEU A 172 -7.27 6.53 20.57
N SER A 173 -6.65 7.69 20.44
CA SER A 173 -7.41 8.94 20.51
C SER A 173 -8.31 9.10 19.27
N ALA A 174 -9.31 9.97 19.34
CA ALA A 174 -10.15 10.28 18.18
C ALA A 174 -9.33 10.73 16.95
N SER A 175 -8.25 11.49 17.18
CA SER A 175 -7.35 11.96 16.13
C SER A 175 -6.28 10.96 15.69
N GLU A 176 -6.29 9.74 16.25
CA GLU A 176 -5.46 8.60 15.83
C GLU A 176 -6.24 7.56 15.00
N LEU A 177 -7.56 7.71 14.90
CA LEU A 177 -8.40 6.97 13.95
C LEU A 177 -8.16 7.46 12.51
N PRO A 178 -8.55 6.66 11.49
CA PRO A 178 -8.41 7.07 10.09
C PRO A 178 -9.09 8.42 9.83
N SER A 179 -8.49 9.24 8.97
CA SER A 179 -8.93 10.63 8.78
C SER A 179 -10.37 10.75 8.30
N PHE A 180 -10.90 9.72 7.63
CA PHE A 180 -12.30 9.69 7.17
C PHE A 180 -13.30 9.57 8.32
N LEU A 181 -12.87 9.09 9.50
CA LEU A 181 -13.69 9.05 10.72
C LEU A 181 -13.43 10.30 11.56
N TYR A 182 -12.15 10.65 11.78
CA TYR A 182 -11.77 11.81 12.59
C TYR A 182 -12.24 13.14 11.99
N LYS A 183 -12.05 13.32 10.68
CA LYS A 183 -12.58 14.47 9.91
C LYS A 183 -13.81 14.03 9.12
N TYR A 184 -14.81 13.52 9.85
CA TYR A 184 -16.02 12.98 9.26
C TYR A 184 -16.70 13.99 8.32
N GLY A 185 -17.05 13.54 7.11
CA GLY A 185 -17.66 14.38 6.07
C GLY A 185 -16.68 15.14 5.18
N SER A 186 -15.37 15.16 5.46
CA SER A 186 -14.39 15.84 4.59
C SER A 186 -14.12 15.09 3.26
N PHE A 187 -14.38 13.79 3.20
CA PHE A 187 -14.12 12.94 2.03
C PHE A 187 -15.26 11.93 1.80
N PRO A 188 -16.49 12.37 1.48
CA PRO A 188 -17.67 11.51 1.46
C PRO A 188 -17.56 10.34 0.46
N GLY A 189 -17.09 10.57 -0.77
CA GLY A 189 -16.92 9.49 -1.76
C GLY A 189 -15.90 8.42 -1.33
N TYR A 190 -14.75 8.82 -0.77
CA TYR A 190 -13.76 7.86 -0.26
C TYR A 190 -14.25 7.13 0.99
N PHE A 191 -14.92 7.85 1.90
CA PHE A 191 -15.53 7.26 3.10
C PHE A 191 -16.52 6.15 2.72
N ASP A 192 -17.39 6.43 1.73
CA ASP A 192 -18.36 5.45 1.22
C ASP A 192 -17.67 4.19 0.67
N ILE A 193 -16.60 4.34 -0.11
CA ILE A 193 -15.82 3.21 -0.65
C ILE A 193 -15.23 2.36 0.48
N VAL A 194 -14.53 2.98 1.45
CA VAL A 194 -13.82 2.22 2.49
C VAL A 194 -14.75 1.62 3.54
N VAL A 195 -15.95 2.18 3.76
CA VAL A 195 -16.91 1.60 4.71
C VAL A 195 -17.74 0.52 4.03
N ASN A 196 -18.15 0.71 2.78
CA ASN A 196 -18.95 -0.29 2.06
C ASN A 196 -18.15 -1.49 1.54
N GLN A 197 -16.82 -1.50 1.66
CA GLN A 197 -16.01 -2.70 1.37
C GLN A 197 -16.46 -3.93 2.19
N PHE A 198 -17.13 -3.72 3.33
CA PHE A 198 -17.63 -4.79 4.20
C PHE A 198 -19.06 -5.26 3.85
N SER A 199 -19.69 -4.69 2.82
CA SER A 199 -21.13 -4.89 2.53
C SER A 199 -21.54 -6.33 2.22
N ASN A 200 -20.62 -7.17 1.75
CA ASN A 200 -20.84 -8.59 1.48
C ASN A 200 -19.68 -9.47 1.98
N ILE A 201 -18.90 -8.98 2.94
CA ILE A 201 -17.69 -9.66 3.40
C ILE A 201 -17.96 -10.99 4.10
N ASP A 202 -19.16 -11.17 4.64
CA ASP A 202 -19.64 -12.41 5.26
C ASP A 202 -19.78 -13.57 4.26
N LYS A 203 -19.80 -13.29 2.95
CA LYS A 203 -19.97 -14.27 1.87
C LYS A 203 -18.66 -14.68 1.19
N VAL A 204 -17.53 -14.09 1.60
CA VAL A 204 -16.23 -14.31 0.98
C VAL A 204 -15.65 -15.67 1.39
N ASP A 205 -14.94 -16.34 0.48
CA ASP A 205 -14.28 -17.61 0.79
C ASP A 205 -12.93 -17.39 1.48
N TRP A 206 -12.26 -16.28 1.15
CA TRP A 206 -10.94 -15.91 1.69
C TRP A 206 -10.82 -14.41 1.90
N ILE A 207 -10.13 -14.01 2.98
CA ILE A 207 -9.62 -12.64 3.14
C ILE A 207 -8.09 -12.71 3.11
N LEU A 208 -7.47 -12.03 2.16
CA LEU A 208 -6.04 -12.00 1.95
C LEU A 208 -5.51 -10.62 2.33
N ALA A 209 -4.80 -10.50 3.44
CA ALA A 209 -4.28 -9.24 3.92
C ALA A 209 -2.80 -9.06 3.57
N ASN A 210 -2.47 -7.94 2.92
CA ASN A 210 -1.09 -7.52 2.71
C ASN A 210 -0.45 -7.04 4.02
N THR A 211 -0.17 -7.98 4.91
CA THR A 211 0.52 -7.80 6.18
C THR A 211 1.14 -9.14 6.56
N PHE A 212 1.93 -9.20 7.64
CA PHE A 212 2.43 -10.46 8.20
C PHE A 212 1.97 -10.61 9.65
N TYR A 213 1.75 -11.85 10.07
CA TYR A 213 1.13 -12.19 11.36
C TYR A 213 1.82 -11.49 12.54
N GLU A 214 3.15 -11.50 12.56
CA GLU A 214 3.94 -10.95 13.66
C GLU A 214 3.79 -9.43 13.80
N LEU A 215 3.48 -8.70 12.73
CA LEU A 215 3.33 -7.23 12.73
C LEU A 215 2.03 -6.78 13.39
N GLU A 216 0.97 -7.54 13.18
CA GLU A 216 -0.40 -7.19 13.56
C GLU A 216 -1.07 -8.30 14.38
N LYS A 217 -0.28 -9.03 15.17
CA LYS A 217 -0.68 -10.26 15.87
C LYS A 217 -2.03 -10.13 16.61
N GLU A 218 -2.19 -9.11 17.43
CA GLU A 218 -3.37 -8.97 18.30
C GLU A 218 -4.66 -8.76 17.50
N VAL A 219 -4.63 -7.88 16.49
CA VAL A 219 -5.79 -7.64 15.62
C VAL A 219 -6.04 -8.84 14.71
N VAL A 220 -5.00 -9.49 14.19
CA VAL A 220 -5.15 -10.70 13.36
C VAL A 220 -5.78 -11.83 14.17
N ASP A 221 -5.33 -12.08 15.41
CA ASP A 221 -5.90 -13.10 16.30
C ASP A 221 -7.38 -12.83 16.63
N TRP A 222 -7.81 -11.57 16.61
CA TRP A 222 -9.23 -11.22 16.74
C TRP A 222 -10.00 -11.45 15.43
N LEU A 223 -9.47 -10.96 14.30
CA LEU A 223 -10.12 -11.04 12.98
C LEU A 223 -10.32 -12.48 12.49
N VAL A 224 -9.36 -13.38 12.72
CA VAL A 224 -9.48 -14.80 12.30
C VAL A 224 -10.62 -15.55 12.98
N LYS A 225 -11.17 -15.02 14.09
CA LYS A 225 -12.33 -15.60 14.77
C LYS A 225 -13.64 -15.29 14.06
N ILE A 226 -13.67 -14.23 13.24
CA ILE A 226 -14.87 -13.77 12.54
C ILE A 226 -14.76 -13.93 11.02
N TRP A 227 -13.55 -14.04 10.47
CA TRP A 227 -13.30 -14.11 9.03
C TRP A 227 -12.31 -15.21 8.63
N PRO A 228 -12.38 -15.72 7.39
CA PRO A 228 -11.37 -16.60 6.80
C PRO A 228 -10.11 -15.82 6.39
N LEU A 229 -9.51 -15.11 7.36
CA LEU A 229 -8.37 -14.22 7.16
C LEU A 229 -7.05 -14.97 7.09
N LYS A 230 -6.23 -14.59 6.10
CA LYS A 230 -4.84 -15.01 5.91
C LYS A 230 -3.96 -13.78 5.67
N THR A 231 -2.88 -13.68 6.45
CA THR A 231 -1.84 -12.68 6.22
C THR A 231 -0.87 -13.21 5.16
N ILE A 232 -0.72 -12.51 4.04
CA ILE A 232 0.05 -12.96 2.86
C ILE A 232 1.21 -12.04 2.50
N GLY A 233 1.46 -11.00 3.30
CA GLY A 233 2.48 -10.00 3.07
C GLY A 233 3.79 -10.25 3.83
N PRO A 234 4.74 -9.30 3.77
CA PRO A 234 4.66 -8.08 2.98
C PRO A 234 4.79 -8.38 1.48
N THR A 235 3.93 -7.79 0.64
CA THR A 235 4.02 -7.94 -0.82
C THR A 235 4.99 -6.93 -1.42
N VAL A 236 6.25 -7.01 -1.00
CA VAL A 236 7.41 -6.29 -1.55
C VAL A 236 8.16 -7.25 -2.49
N PRO A 237 8.81 -6.78 -3.57
CA PRO A 237 9.47 -7.65 -4.53
C PRO A 237 10.47 -8.61 -3.87
N SER A 238 10.44 -9.87 -4.30
CA SER A 238 11.16 -10.99 -3.71
C SER A 238 12.65 -10.72 -3.56
N MET A 239 13.28 -10.01 -4.50
CA MET A 239 14.71 -9.69 -4.42
C MET A 239 15.11 -8.91 -3.16
N PHE A 240 14.18 -8.15 -2.57
CA PHE A 240 14.40 -7.39 -1.33
C PHE A 240 14.06 -8.18 -0.06
N LEU A 241 13.39 -9.33 -0.20
CA LEU A 241 12.94 -10.18 0.89
C LEU A 241 13.71 -11.51 0.90
N ASP A 242 13.10 -12.56 0.32
CA ASP A 242 13.53 -13.96 0.36
C ASP A 242 14.33 -14.40 -0.88
N LYS A 243 14.42 -13.56 -1.91
CA LYS A 243 15.20 -13.78 -3.14
C LYS A 243 14.85 -15.06 -3.91
N ARG A 244 13.64 -15.60 -3.72
CA ARG A 244 13.15 -16.80 -4.41
C ARG A 244 12.74 -16.53 -5.87
N LEU A 245 12.39 -15.29 -6.21
CA LEU A 245 12.07 -14.86 -7.58
C LEU A 245 13.19 -13.96 -8.12
N GLN A 246 14.07 -14.51 -8.95
CA GLN A 246 15.30 -13.83 -9.41
C GLN A 246 15.04 -12.58 -10.28
N ASP A 247 13.93 -12.57 -11.03
CA ASP A 247 13.58 -11.46 -11.92
C ASP A 247 12.69 -10.40 -11.25
N ASP A 248 12.31 -10.60 -9.98
CA ASP A 248 11.42 -9.71 -9.24
C ASP A 248 12.21 -8.63 -8.47
N LYS A 249 12.80 -7.72 -9.25
CA LYS A 249 13.73 -6.66 -8.78
C LYS A 249 13.06 -5.31 -8.55
N ASP A 250 11.80 -5.17 -8.93
CA ASP A 250 10.96 -3.99 -8.73
C ASP A 250 9.47 -4.37 -8.84
N TYR A 251 8.57 -3.41 -8.65
CA TYR A 251 7.13 -3.65 -8.71
C TYR A 251 6.60 -4.03 -10.09
N GLY A 252 7.35 -3.82 -11.18
CA GLY A 252 6.98 -4.09 -12.57
C GLY A 252 6.03 -3.06 -13.18
N VAL A 253 5.32 -2.28 -12.34
CA VAL A 253 4.37 -1.26 -12.77
C VAL A 253 4.74 0.09 -12.16
N SER A 254 4.93 1.09 -13.02
CA SER A 254 5.15 2.48 -12.64
C SER A 254 4.40 3.37 -13.63
N ILE A 255 3.42 4.14 -13.15
CA ILE A 255 2.72 5.14 -13.99
C ILE A 255 3.59 6.38 -14.25
N HIS A 256 4.74 6.48 -13.58
CA HIS A 256 5.68 7.60 -13.65
C HIS A 256 7.06 7.15 -14.12
N ASN A 257 7.72 7.98 -14.93
CA ASN A 257 9.10 7.76 -15.38
C ASN A 257 10.07 7.86 -14.20
N GLN A 258 10.89 6.83 -14.00
CA GLN A 258 11.83 6.76 -12.87
C GLN A 258 13.19 7.37 -13.25
N ASN A 259 13.66 8.37 -12.49
CA ASN A 259 15.01 8.92 -12.64
C ASN A 259 16.04 8.06 -11.90
N ILE A 260 16.16 6.79 -12.29
CA ILE A 260 16.96 5.77 -11.57
C ILE A 260 18.42 6.18 -11.47
N GLU A 261 19.04 6.47 -12.61
CA GLU A 261 20.47 6.77 -12.70
C GLU A 261 20.85 8.00 -11.89
N ALA A 262 20.04 9.07 -11.98
CA ALA A 262 20.27 10.30 -11.21
C ALA A 262 20.21 10.06 -9.69
N CYS A 263 19.23 9.30 -9.21
CA CYS A 263 19.09 9.03 -7.78
C CYS A 263 20.23 8.16 -7.24
N ILE A 264 20.53 7.05 -7.91
CA ILE A 264 21.52 6.07 -7.41
C ILE A 264 22.94 6.63 -7.54
N ASN A 265 23.29 7.28 -8.64
CA ASN A 265 24.62 7.89 -8.79
C ASN A 265 24.85 8.97 -7.72
N TRP A 266 23.85 9.79 -7.44
CA TRP A 266 23.96 10.80 -6.38
C TRP A 266 24.13 10.19 -5.00
N LEU A 267 23.48 9.05 -4.70
CA LEU A 267 23.59 8.34 -3.43
C LEU A 267 24.96 7.68 -3.22
N ASN A 268 25.58 7.16 -4.28
CA ASN A 268 26.88 6.48 -4.22
C ASN A 268 28.00 7.37 -3.65
N ASP A 269 27.90 8.69 -3.86
CA ASP A 269 28.88 9.67 -3.39
C ASP A 269 28.65 10.15 -1.95
N LYS A 270 27.67 9.60 -1.23
CA LYS A 270 27.30 10.05 0.12
C LYS A 270 27.79 9.09 1.21
N PRO A 271 28.21 9.62 2.38
CA PRO A 271 28.57 8.77 3.51
C PRO A 271 27.43 7.84 3.92
N LYS A 272 27.79 6.68 4.48
CA LYS A 272 26.79 5.74 5.01
C LYS A 272 25.91 6.41 6.06
N ARG A 273 24.61 6.10 6.02
CA ARG A 273 23.61 6.61 6.97
C ARG A 273 23.67 8.14 7.15
N SER A 274 23.79 8.88 6.05
CA SER A 274 23.85 10.35 6.05
C SER A 274 22.70 11.04 5.30
N VAL A 275 21.91 10.29 4.54
CA VAL A 275 20.87 10.79 3.65
C VAL A 275 19.48 10.59 4.24
N VAL A 276 18.66 11.64 4.25
CA VAL A 276 17.22 11.58 4.54
C VAL A 276 16.46 11.37 3.23
N TYR A 277 15.69 10.29 3.12
CA TYR A 277 14.77 10.11 2.00
C TYR A 277 13.40 10.70 2.35
N VAL A 278 12.76 11.43 1.43
CA VAL A 278 11.48 12.12 1.66
C VAL A 278 10.51 11.83 0.53
N SER A 279 9.34 11.29 0.85
CA SER A 279 8.26 11.04 -0.11
C SER A 279 6.89 10.97 0.56
N PHE A 280 5.92 11.70 0.00
CA PHE A 280 4.55 11.78 0.51
C PHE A 280 3.53 11.00 -0.35
N GLY A 281 4.01 10.06 -1.16
CA GLY A 281 3.17 9.20 -1.99
C GLY A 281 2.73 9.86 -3.30
N SER A 282 1.85 9.18 -4.04
CA SER A 282 1.40 9.60 -5.38
C SER A 282 0.11 10.41 -5.38
N MET A 283 -0.77 10.20 -4.39
CA MET A 283 -2.13 10.77 -4.40
C MET A 283 -2.23 12.16 -3.75
N ALA A 284 -1.65 12.35 -2.57
CA ALA A 284 -1.72 13.62 -1.84
C ALA A 284 -0.55 14.54 -2.21
N GLY A 285 -0.85 15.83 -2.38
CA GLY A 285 0.15 16.89 -2.44
C GLY A 285 0.14 17.69 -1.16
N LEU A 286 1.30 18.21 -0.76
CA LEU A 286 1.39 19.14 0.36
C LEU A 286 0.83 20.51 -0.04
N SER A 287 0.32 21.28 0.94
CA SER A 287 0.05 22.71 0.74
C SER A 287 1.35 23.47 0.46
N GLU A 288 1.25 24.70 -0.05
CA GLU A 288 2.42 25.56 -0.26
C GLU A 288 3.16 25.80 1.05
N GLU A 289 2.47 26.24 2.11
CA GLU A 289 3.06 26.44 3.45
C GLU A 289 3.75 25.16 3.96
N GLN A 290 3.10 24.00 3.84
CA GLN A 290 3.70 22.75 4.30
C GLN A 290 4.92 22.33 3.47
N THR A 291 4.91 22.61 2.16
CA THR A 291 6.05 22.38 1.26
C THR A 291 7.24 23.24 1.67
N GLU A 292 7.01 24.52 1.98
CA GLU A 292 8.07 25.41 2.46
C GLU A 292 8.66 24.91 3.78
N GLU A 293 7.81 24.56 4.77
CA GLU A 293 8.29 24.06 6.06
C GLU A 293 9.12 22.77 5.92
N VAL A 294 8.74 21.86 5.02
CA VAL A 294 9.54 20.67 4.71
C VAL A 294 10.88 21.03 4.09
N GLY A 295 10.90 21.90 3.08
CA GLY A 295 12.13 22.31 2.42
C GLY A 295 13.11 22.96 3.39
N TRP A 296 12.64 23.93 4.16
CA TRP A 296 13.47 24.63 5.16
C TRP A 296 13.91 23.69 6.30
N GLY A 297 13.04 22.81 6.79
CA GLY A 297 13.40 21.84 7.83
C GLY A 297 14.50 20.87 7.39
N LEU A 298 14.44 20.40 6.13
CA LEU A 298 15.47 19.57 5.53
C LEU A 298 16.80 20.32 5.39
N ARG A 299 16.78 21.55 4.86
CA ARG A 299 17.97 22.40 4.73
C ARG A 299 18.60 22.67 6.10
N ASP A 300 17.80 23.08 7.07
CA ASP A 300 18.27 23.49 8.40
C ASP A 300 18.76 22.31 9.26
N SER A 301 18.42 21.08 8.88
CA SER A 301 19.00 19.86 9.45
C SER A 301 20.48 19.69 9.08
N GLY A 302 20.95 20.32 8.00
CA GLY A 302 22.31 20.20 7.50
C GLY A 302 22.65 18.81 6.93
N ARG A 303 21.66 17.93 6.78
CA ARG A 303 21.79 16.56 6.25
C ARG A 303 21.66 16.54 4.73
N TYR A 304 22.21 15.48 4.12
CA TYR A 304 21.91 15.18 2.73
C TYR A 304 20.47 14.70 2.62
N PHE A 305 19.77 15.04 1.55
CA PHE A 305 18.41 14.51 1.35
C PHE A 305 18.06 14.28 -0.11
N ILE A 306 17.20 13.29 -0.34
CA ILE A 306 16.46 13.13 -1.59
C ILE A 306 15.00 13.40 -1.30
N TRP A 307 14.40 14.34 -2.02
CA TRP A 307 12.99 14.66 -1.88
C TRP A 307 12.24 14.46 -3.19
N VAL A 308 11.26 13.55 -3.16
CA VAL A 308 10.32 13.32 -4.24
C VAL A 308 9.21 14.38 -4.17
N VAL A 309 9.20 15.29 -5.14
CA VAL A 309 8.19 16.35 -5.30
C VAL A 309 7.54 16.19 -6.67
N ARG A 310 6.24 15.90 -6.70
CA ARG A 310 5.49 15.66 -7.95
C ARG A 310 5.63 16.86 -8.89
N ALA A 311 5.61 16.61 -10.20
CA ALA A 311 5.78 17.65 -11.21
C ALA A 311 4.79 18.83 -11.03
N ILE A 312 3.53 18.53 -10.70
CA ILE A 312 2.49 19.54 -10.45
C ILE A 312 2.72 20.37 -9.18
N ASP A 313 3.55 19.87 -8.26
CA ASP A 313 3.83 20.52 -6.97
C ASP A 313 5.18 21.26 -6.99
N GLN A 314 6.00 21.14 -8.05
CA GLN A 314 7.30 21.82 -8.11
C GLN A 314 7.18 23.34 -8.07
N GLY A 315 6.07 23.89 -8.58
CA GLY A 315 5.81 25.34 -8.51
C GLY A 315 5.62 25.89 -7.09
N LYS A 316 5.42 25.01 -6.10
CA LYS A 316 5.26 25.38 -4.68
C LYS A 316 6.60 25.59 -3.97
N LEU A 317 7.71 25.17 -4.58
CA LEU A 317 9.05 25.38 -4.03
C LEU A 317 9.47 26.83 -4.26
N SER A 318 9.83 27.54 -3.20
CA SER A 318 10.32 28.90 -3.33
C SER A 318 11.64 28.93 -4.12
N ARG A 319 11.82 29.97 -4.95
CA ARG A 319 13.07 30.15 -5.71
C ARG A 319 14.28 30.24 -4.79
N GLU A 320 14.12 30.95 -3.67
CA GLU A 320 15.16 31.07 -2.65
C GLU A 320 15.61 29.70 -2.13
N PHE A 321 14.68 28.78 -1.87
CA PHE A 321 15.02 27.43 -1.42
C PHE A 321 15.81 26.66 -2.49
N VAL A 322 15.36 26.71 -3.75
CA VAL A 322 16.02 26.02 -4.87
C VAL A 322 17.41 26.58 -5.13
N ASP A 323 17.57 27.90 -5.12
CA ASP A 323 18.84 28.59 -5.39
C ASP A 323 19.89 28.36 -4.27
N THR A 324 19.45 27.96 -3.08
CA THR A 324 20.30 27.71 -1.90
C THR A 324 20.48 26.23 -1.58
N LEU A 325 20.02 25.33 -2.47
CA LEU A 325 20.08 23.88 -2.29
C LEU A 325 21.50 23.33 -2.54
N ASP A 326 22.21 22.99 -1.47
CA ASP A 326 23.59 22.47 -1.55
C ASP A 326 23.69 20.94 -1.30
N LYS A 327 22.85 20.41 -0.40
CA LYS A 327 22.88 18.99 0.04
C LYS A 327 21.65 18.19 -0.35
N GLY A 328 20.72 18.78 -1.10
CA GLY A 328 19.48 18.14 -1.52
C GLY A 328 19.47 17.73 -2.99
N LEU A 329 18.77 16.65 -3.28
CA LEU A 329 18.37 16.26 -4.64
C LEU A 329 16.84 16.21 -4.70
N ILE A 330 16.24 17.07 -5.53
CA ILE A 330 14.79 17.09 -5.75
C ILE A 330 14.48 16.38 -7.06
N VAL A 331 13.60 15.39 -7.02
CA VAL A 331 13.18 14.61 -8.19
C VAL A 331 11.67 14.49 -8.27
N THR A 332 11.13 14.29 -9.46
CA THR A 332 9.69 14.05 -9.65
C THR A 332 9.27 12.64 -9.28
N TRP A 333 10.19 11.69 -9.39
CA TRP A 333 9.98 10.28 -9.06
C TRP A 333 11.32 9.59 -8.81
N CYS A 334 11.35 8.55 -7.96
CA CYS A 334 12.55 7.78 -7.67
C CYS A 334 12.28 6.26 -7.64
N PRO A 335 13.32 5.43 -7.84
CA PRO A 335 13.25 4.00 -7.58
C PRO A 335 13.24 3.73 -6.06
N GLN A 336 12.07 3.91 -5.42
CA GLN A 336 11.94 3.96 -3.95
C GLN A 336 12.58 2.78 -3.23
N LEU A 337 12.37 1.54 -3.70
CA LEU A 337 12.96 0.34 -3.10
C LEU A 337 14.50 0.37 -3.14
N GLN A 338 15.08 0.78 -4.27
CA GLN A 338 16.52 0.90 -4.44
C GLN A 338 17.08 2.03 -3.57
N VAL A 339 16.39 3.17 -3.48
CA VAL A 339 16.77 4.27 -2.58
C VAL A 339 16.74 3.82 -1.13
N LEU A 340 15.66 3.20 -0.66
CA LEU A 340 15.52 2.71 0.72
C LEU A 340 16.56 1.65 1.08
N THR A 341 16.97 0.82 0.12
CA THR A 341 18.01 -0.22 0.33
C THR A 341 19.43 0.38 0.35
N HIS A 342 19.63 1.60 -0.15
CA HIS A 342 20.95 2.19 -0.30
C HIS A 342 21.59 2.51 1.06
N GLU A 343 22.87 2.15 1.24
CA GLU A 343 23.56 2.28 2.54
C GLU A 343 23.73 3.72 3.05
N ALA A 344 23.67 4.69 2.14
CA ALA A 344 23.68 6.11 2.47
C ALA A 344 22.38 6.57 3.17
N VAL A 345 21.24 5.90 2.96
CA VAL A 345 19.96 6.30 3.56
C VAL A 345 19.93 6.00 5.05
N ALA A 346 19.65 7.04 5.84
CA ALA A 346 19.60 7.03 7.29
C ALA A 346 18.18 6.84 7.83
N CYS A 347 17.22 7.55 7.23
CA CYS A 347 15.81 7.51 7.61
C CYS A 347 14.91 7.97 6.46
N PHE A 348 13.60 7.72 6.60
CA PHE A 348 12.58 8.01 5.63
C PHE A 348 11.49 8.90 6.22
N VAL A 349 11.38 10.14 5.75
CA VAL A 349 10.24 11.03 6.01
C VAL A 349 9.10 10.63 5.08
N THR A 350 8.00 10.15 5.66
CA THR A 350 6.93 9.49 4.93
C THR A 350 5.55 9.95 5.37
N HIS A 351 4.64 10.02 4.39
CA HIS A 351 3.21 10.12 4.64
C HIS A 351 2.58 8.90 5.31
N CYS A 352 3.33 7.82 5.58
CA CYS A 352 2.83 6.61 6.25
C CYS A 352 1.80 5.81 5.44
N GLY A 353 1.81 5.90 4.11
CA GLY A 353 1.05 4.99 3.26
C GLY A 353 1.47 3.53 3.50
N TRP A 354 0.52 2.60 3.43
CA TRP A 354 0.75 1.21 3.87
C TRP A 354 1.89 0.50 3.13
N ASN A 355 1.93 0.60 1.80
CA ASN A 355 3.02 0.01 1.01
C ASN A 355 4.39 0.58 1.41
N SER A 356 4.53 1.91 1.47
CA SER A 356 5.78 2.56 1.89
C SER A 356 6.20 2.20 3.31
N THR A 357 5.24 1.96 4.20
CA THR A 357 5.49 1.49 5.57
C THR A 357 6.03 0.07 5.56
N LEU A 358 5.44 -0.84 4.79
CA LEU A 358 5.93 -2.21 4.62
C LEU A 358 7.31 -2.25 3.97
N GLU A 359 7.59 -1.39 2.99
CA GLU A 359 8.91 -1.27 2.37
C GLU A 359 9.98 -0.85 3.39
N ALA A 360 9.72 0.21 4.16
CA ALA A 360 10.65 0.70 5.17
C ALA A 360 10.92 -0.34 6.27
N LEU A 361 9.87 -1.02 6.75
CA LEU A 361 9.99 -2.12 7.70
C LEU A 361 10.82 -3.27 7.12
N SER A 362 10.53 -3.67 5.88
CA SER A 362 11.20 -4.79 5.19
C SER A 362 12.66 -4.51 4.82
N LEU A 363 13.05 -3.23 4.77
CA LEU A 363 14.40 -2.78 4.42
C LEU A 363 15.18 -2.23 5.63
N GLY A 364 14.58 -2.22 6.82
CA GLY A 364 15.23 -1.78 8.06
C GLY A 364 15.53 -0.29 8.09
N VAL A 365 14.62 0.53 7.57
CA VAL A 365 14.78 2.00 7.49
C VAL A 365 13.89 2.69 8.53
N PRO A 366 14.48 3.45 9.50
CA PRO A 366 13.73 4.28 10.43
C PRO A 366 12.82 5.30 9.74
N MET A 367 11.65 5.55 10.30
CA MET A 367 10.65 6.46 9.72
C MET A 367 10.46 7.74 10.52
N ILE A 368 10.25 8.85 9.83
CA ILE A 368 9.65 10.08 10.37
C ILE A 368 8.25 10.16 9.77
N ALA A 369 7.26 9.81 10.59
CA ALA A 369 5.87 9.74 10.23
C ALA A 369 5.25 11.13 10.17
N MET A 370 4.79 11.52 8.98
CA MET A 370 4.12 12.79 8.70
C MET A 370 2.83 12.52 7.89
N PRO A 371 1.82 11.90 8.52
CA PRO A 371 0.60 11.45 7.85
C PRO A 371 -0.22 12.61 7.26
N GLN A 372 -0.92 12.37 6.15
CA GLN A 372 -1.69 13.38 5.44
C GLN A 372 -3.21 13.11 5.48
N TRP A 373 -3.64 11.85 5.28
CA TRP A 373 -5.07 11.46 5.20
C TRP A 373 -5.25 9.93 5.28
N THR A 374 -6.48 9.44 5.07
CA THR A 374 -6.86 8.01 5.07
C THR A 374 -6.38 7.27 6.33
N ASP A 375 -5.79 6.10 6.17
CA ASP A 375 -5.23 5.20 7.17
C ASP A 375 -3.89 5.66 7.76
N GLN A 376 -3.27 6.67 7.16
CA GLN A 376 -1.89 7.09 7.47
C GLN A 376 -1.73 7.55 8.91
N ILE A 377 -2.76 8.18 9.47
CA ILE A 377 -2.78 8.68 10.85
C ILE A 377 -2.67 7.51 11.84
N THR A 378 -3.43 6.45 11.59
CA THR A 378 -3.37 5.20 12.37
C THR A 378 -2.05 4.47 12.13
N ASN A 379 -1.52 4.48 10.90
CA ASN A 379 -0.20 3.91 10.61
C ASN A 379 0.91 4.65 11.37
N ALA A 380 0.85 5.99 11.45
CA ALA A 380 1.80 6.81 12.21
C ALA A 380 1.78 6.48 13.72
N LYS A 381 0.58 6.20 14.28
CA LYS A 381 0.43 5.71 15.65
C LYS A 381 1.16 4.38 15.86
N HIS A 382 1.01 3.43 14.93
CA HIS A 382 1.71 2.15 15.01
C HIS A 382 3.23 2.29 14.83
N ILE A 383 3.68 3.13 13.89
CA ILE A 383 5.11 3.42 13.65
C ILE A 383 5.79 3.91 14.93
N MET A 384 5.17 4.85 15.64
CA MET A 384 5.76 5.49 16.82
C MET A 384 5.58 4.65 18.09
N ASP A 385 4.37 4.20 18.39
CA ASP A 385 4.04 3.69 19.73
C ASP A 385 4.00 2.16 19.82
N VAL A 386 3.65 1.47 18.72
CA VAL A 386 3.47 0.01 18.73
C VAL A 386 4.74 -0.70 18.26
N TRP A 387 5.22 -0.38 17.06
CA TRP A 387 6.42 -0.99 16.49
C TRP A 387 7.70 -0.28 16.92
N GLN A 388 7.59 0.98 17.35
CA GLN A 388 8.70 1.82 17.81
C GLN A 388 9.84 1.91 16.79
N VAL A 389 9.46 2.08 15.52
CA VAL A 389 10.34 2.12 14.34
C VAL A 389 10.52 3.53 13.77
N GLY A 390 9.98 4.54 14.46
CA GLY A 390 10.05 5.90 13.99
C GLY A 390 9.53 6.91 15.00
N LEU A 391 9.49 8.15 14.56
CA LEU A 391 8.93 9.29 15.28
C LEU A 391 7.74 9.85 14.50
N LYS A 392 6.75 10.42 15.18
CA LYS A 392 5.70 11.22 14.53
C LYS A 392 6.12 12.69 14.53
N ALA A 393 6.18 13.30 13.36
CA ALA A 393 6.36 14.74 13.22
C ALA A 393 5.03 15.42 13.58
N VAL A 394 4.97 16.01 14.76
CA VAL A 394 3.74 16.59 15.33
C VAL A 394 3.45 17.93 14.64
N ALA A 395 2.23 18.09 14.14
CA ALA A 395 1.75 19.33 13.57
C ALA A 395 1.33 20.32 14.67
N ASP A 396 1.38 21.61 14.36
CA ASP A 396 0.86 22.66 15.23
C ASP A 396 -0.67 22.77 15.17
N GLU A 397 -1.23 23.77 15.85
CA GLU A 397 -2.68 24.03 15.89
C GLU A 397 -3.31 24.31 14.52
N LYS A 398 -2.50 24.67 13.50
CA LYS A 398 -2.93 24.86 12.11
C LYS A 398 -2.77 23.60 11.26
N GLU A 399 -2.47 22.47 11.90
CA GLU A 399 -2.15 21.21 11.24
C GLU A 399 -0.93 21.29 10.31
N ILE A 400 0.01 22.21 10.59
CA ILE A 400 1.27 22.35 9.86
C ILE A 400 2.42 21.78 10.70
N VAL A 401 3.20 20.87 10.11
CA VAL A 401 4.46 20.41 10.68
C VAL A 401 5.54 21.44 10.38
N ARG A 402 6.02 22.14 11.41
CA ARG A 402 7.02 23.20 11.30
C ARG A 402 8.42 22.66 11.03
N ARG A 403 9.26 23.44 10.34
CA ARG A 403 10.64 23.15 9.98
C ARG A 403 11.50 22.74 11.18
N GLU A 404 11.27 23.34 12.34
CA GLU A 404 11.96 23.01 13.59
C GLU A 404 11.62 21.59 14.04
N THR A 405 10.36 21.17 13.88
CA THR A 405 9.91 19.81 14.21
C THR A 405 10.55 18.79 13.27
N ILE A 406 10.61 19.10 11.97
CA ILE A 406 11.23 18.24 10.95
C ILE A 406 12.72 18.07 11.26
N LYS A 407 13.43 19.19 11.45
CA LYS A 407 14.84 19.21 11.86
C LYS A 407 15.07 18.40 13.15
N HIS A 408 14.23 18.62 14.16
CA HIS A 408 14.33 17.92 15.43
C HIS A 408 14.18 16.41 15.23
N CYS A 409 13.16 15.95 14.50
CA CYS A 409 12.95 14.52 14.24
C CYS A 409 14.13 13.88 13.49
N ILE A 410 14.70 14.58 12.50
CA ILE A 410 15.88 14.12 11.76
C ILE A 410 17.07 13.94 12.70
N ASN A 411 17.36 14.95 13.51
CA ASN A 411 18.48 14.89 14.45
C ASN A 411 18.26 13.82 15.52
N GLU A 412 17.03 13.67 16.04
CA GLU A 412 16.69 12.67 17.04
C GLU A 412 16.97 11.24 16.53
N ILE A 413 16.53 10.91 15.32
CA ILE A 413 16.79 9.58 14.72
C ILE A 413 18.28 9.34 14.47
N MET A 414 19.01 10.38 14.05
CA MET A 414 20.38 10.24 13.58
C MET A 414 21.43 10.29 14.70
N GLU A 415 21.20 11.09 15.75
CA GLU A 415 22.24 11.51 16.70
C GLU A 415 22.03 11.06 18.15
N THR A 416 20.86 10.50 18.50
CA THR A 416 20.50 10.23 19.91
C THR A 416 20.38 8.75 20.24
N GLU A 417 20.34 8.42 21.54
CA GLU A 417 20.12 7.05 21.99
C GLU A 417 18.72 6.53 21.63
N LYS A 418 17.70 7.40 21.65
CA LYS A 418 16.37 7.06 21.15
C LYS A 418 16.41 6.66 19.68
N GLY A 419 17.20 7.38 18.87
CA GLY A 419 17.48 7.01 17.49
C GLY A 419 18.15 5.63 17.35
N ASN A 420 19.06 5.28 18.27
CA ASN A 420 19.69 3.95 18.31
C ASN A 420 18.71 2.83 18.69
N GLU A 421 17.78 3.09 19.61
CA GLU A 421 16.69 2.16 19.96
C GLU A 421 15.76 1.92 18.77
N ILE A 422 15.35 2.98 18.08
CA ILE A 422 14.56 2.90 16.85
C ILE A 422 15.30 2.04 15.80
N LYS A 423 16.61 2.24 15.62
CA LYS A 423 17.44 1.44 14.70
C LYS A 423 17.46 -0.04 15.08
N LYS A 424 17.53 -0.39 16.38
CA LYS A 424 17.45 -1.78 16.84
C LYS A 424 16.07 -2.39 16.51
N ASN A 425 14.99 -1.62 16.72
CA ASN A 425 13.63 -2.06 16.43
C ASN A 425 13.38 -2.29 14.94
N VAL A 426 13.82 -1.39 14.05
CA VAL A 426 13.66 -1.62 12.59
C VAL A 426 14.38 -2.87 12.12
N ILE A 427 15.56 -3.20 12.67
CA ILE A 427 16.27 -4.44 12.32
C ILE A 427 15.52 -5.68 12.79
N LYS A 428 14.93 -5.64 14.00
CA LYS A 428 14.05 -6.71 14.48
C LYS A 428 12.88 -6.92 13.52
N TRP A 429 12.17 -5.86 13.17
CA TRP A 429 10.99 -5.95 12.28
C TRP A 429 11.36 -6.35 10.86
N MET A 430 12.49 -5.87 10.33
CA MET A 430 13.04 -6.31 9.04
C MET A 430 13.26 -7.82 8.99
N ASN A 431 13.85 -8.39 10.04
CA ASN A 431 14.08 -9.83 10.11
C ASN A 431 12.77 -10.61 10.19
N LEU A 432 11.78 -10.13 10.97
CA LEU A 432 10.46 -10.76 11.05
C LEU A 432 9.73 -10.72 9.69
N ALA A 433 9.76 -9.58 9.00
CA ALA A 433 9.16 -9.42 7.67
C ALA A 433 9.79 -10.34 6.62
N LYS A 434 11.11 -10.56 6.68
CA LYS A 434 11.81 -11.51 5.79
C LYS A 434 11.46 -12.95 6.16
N ASN A 435 11.50 -13.29 7.44
CA ASN A 435 11.18 -14.64 7.92
C ASN A 435 9.72 -15.04 7.67
N SER A 436 8.78 -14.09 7.66
CA SER A 436 7.37 -14.39 7.44
C SER A 436 7.08 -14.83 6.00
N ILE A 437 7.79 -14.27 5.02
CA ILE A 437 7.61 -14.59 3.60
C ILE A 437 8.57 -15.68 3.10
N ASP A 438 9.66 -15.95 3.82
CA ASP A 438 10.61 -17.00 3.48
C ASP A 438 9.97 -18.41 3.60
N GLU A 439 10.63 -19.43 3.06
CA GLU A 439 10.13 -20.80 3.05
C GLU A 439 9.76 -21.28 4.47
N GLY A 440 8.49 -21.67 4.65
CA GLY A 440 7.97 -22.10 5.95
C GLY A 440 7.62 -20.96 6.93
N GLY A 441 7.75 -19.70 6.51
CA GLY A 441 7.26 -18.52 7.22
C GLY A 441 5.74 -18.47 7.36
N SER A 442 5.25 -17.56 8.21
CA SER A 442 3.81 -17.42 8.51
C SER A 442 3.00 -17.07 7.25
N SER A 443 3.44 -16.08 6.47
CA SER A 443 2.84 -15.72 5.20
C SER A 443 3.03 -16.80 4.15
N ASP A 444 4.22 -17.39 4.02
CA ASP A 444 4.48 -18.47 3.06
C ASP A 444 3.52 -19.66 3.24
N LYS A 445 3.26 -20.06 4.48
CA LYS A 445 2.29 -21.11 4.85
C LYS A 445 0.86 -20.71 4.49
N ASN A 446 0.45 -19.48 4.79
CA ASN A 446 -0.87 -18.97 4.45
C ASN A 446 -1.11 -18.95 2.93
N ILE A 447 -0.10 -18.56 2.15
CA ILE A 447 -0.17 -18.59 0.68
C ILE A 447 -0.27 -20.04 0.19
N ALA A 448 0.53 -20.96 0.75
CA ALA A 448 0.45 -22.38 0.39
C ALA A 448 -0.93 -22.99 0.70
N GLU A 449 -1.53 -22.63 1.84
CA GLU A 449 -2.88 -23.07 2.22
C GLU A 449 -3.95 -22.55 1.26
N PHE A 450 -3.86 -21.27 0.87
CA PHE A 450 -4.74 -20.68 -0.14
C PHE A 450 -4.63 -21.45 -1.47
N VAL A 451 -3.41 -21.65 -1.98
CA VAL A 451 -3.17 -22.37 -3.25
C VAL A 451 -3.69 -23.81 -3.20
N ALA A 452 -3.45 -24.52 -2.10
CA ALA A 452 -3.89 -25.92 -1.94
C ALA A 452 -5.42 -26.06 -1.94
N LYS A 453 -6.17 -24.98 -1.69
CA LYS A 453 -7.63 -24.96 -1.69
C LYS A 453 -8.25 -24.55 -3.02
N LEU A 454 -7.44 -24.08 -3.97
CA LEU A 454 -7.85 -23.82 -5.34
C LEU A 454 -7.81 -25.07 -6.23
N SER A 455 -7.16 -26.15 -5.77
CA SER A 455 -6.81 -27.34 -6.56
C SER A 455 -7.73 -28.53 -6.33
#